data_AF-A0A2N2R043-F1
#
_entry.id   AF-A0A2N2R043-F1
#
_cell.length_a   1.000
_cell.length_b   1.000
_cell.length_c   1.000
_cell.angle_alpha   90.00
_cell.angle_beta   90.00
_cell.angle_gamma   90.00
#
_symmetry.space_group_name_H-M   'P 1'
#
loop_
_entity.id
_entity.type
_entity.pdbx_description
1 polymer ?
#
loop_
_entity_poly.entity_id
_entity_poly.type
_entity_poly.pdbx_seq_one_letter_code
_entity_poly.pdbx_strand_id
1 'polypeptide(L)'
;MSMHSALRRAIEKGNLQAVIAALDHGALIEEADMHGDPGLPMRIACFQGHADIVRELIKRGADIHAPNAQGAGGPIRTAARGKHTHIVELLMEHGAEVPEDVQLPGAKADERRKRGDRRRRDVGPPVDIRERRLARERRVTFVREVELSDMQWERYFAQTQPTARQTPLHEVADSASLVFERVRD
;
A
#
# COMPACT_ATOMS: atom_id res chain seq x y z
N MET A 1 -3.27 -44.97 -7.62
CA MET A 1 -4.01 -45.55 -6.48
C MET A 1 -4.33 -44.41 -5.54
N SER A 2 -5.63 -44.16 -5.30
CA SER A 2 -6.24 -43.10 -4.48
C SER A 2 -5.34 -41.94 -4.01
N MET A 3 -5.26 -40.85 -4.79
CA MET A 3 -4.62 -39.57 -4.39
C MET A 3 -5.40 -38.82 -3.29
N HIS A 4 -6.51 -39.38 -2.80
CA HIS A 4 -7.37 -38.78 -1.79
C HIS A 4 -7.44 -39.68 -0.56
N SER A 5 -6.48 -39.50 0.34
CA SER A 5 -6.59 -39.98 1.72
C SER A 5 -7.90 -39.50 2.37
N ALA A 6 -8.47 -40.34 3.23
CA ALA A 6 -9.69 -40.03 3.96
C ALA A 6 -9.54 -38.74 4.77
N LEU A 7 -8.33 -38.51 5.30
CA LEU A 7 -7.97 -37.31 6.05
C LEU A 7 -7.98 -36.07 5.15
N ARG A 8 -7.38 -36.13 3.97
CA ARG A 8 -7.42 -35.02 2.99
C ARG A 8 -8.85 -34.60 2.68
N ARG A 9 -9.74 -35.56 2.39
CA ARG A 9 -11.13 -35.25 2.07
C ARG A 9 -11.91 -34.68 3.27
N ALA A 10 -11.53 -35.02 4.49
CA ALA A 10 -12.11 -34.45 5.70
C ALA A 10 -11.67 -32.99 5.90
N ILE A 11 -10.37 -32.71 5.71
CA ILE A 11 -9.82 -31.35 5.75
C ILE A 11 -10.45 -30.49 4.65
N GLU A 12 -10.55 -31.00 3.43
CA GLU A 12 -11.10 -30.27 2.28
C GLU A 12 -12.56 -29.81 2.49
N LYS A 13 -13.30 -30.56 3.33
CA LYS A 13 -14.67 -30.25 3.73
C LYS A 13 -14.76 -29.38 4.97
N GLY A 14 -13.64 -29.12 5.66
CA GLY A 14 -13.61 -28.41 6.93
C GLY A 14 -14.20 -29.18 8.12
N ASN A 15 -14.33 -30.51 8.02
CA ASN A 15 -14.97 -31.29 9.08
C ASN A 15 -13.95 -31.76 10.13
N LEU A 16 -13.80 -30.97 11.19
CA LEU A 16 -12.90 -31.25 12.31
C LEU A 16 -13.11 -32.63 12.95
N GLN A 17 -14.36 -33.05 13.15
CA GLN A 17 -14.67 -34.36 13.76
C GLN A 17 -14.19 -35.52 12.88
N ALA A 18 -14.35 -35.39 11.57
CA ALA A 18 -13.85 -36.38 10.62
C ALA A 18 -12.31 -36.41 10.56
N VAL A 19 -11.66 -35.25 10.75
CA VAL A 19 -10.19 -35.18 10.82
C VAL A 19 -9.68 -35.88 12.08
N ILE A 20 -10.28 -35.61 13.24
CA ILE A 20 -9.94 -36.27 14.51
C ILE A 20 -10.12 -37.78 14.38
N ALA A 21 -11.28 -38.22 13.88
CA ALA A 21 -11.53 -39.64 13.67
C ALA A 21 -10.51 -40.27 12.72
N ALA A 22 -10.16 -39.63 11.60
CA ALA A 22 -9.15 -40.15 10.68
C ALA A 22 -7.78 -40.28 11.35
N LEU A 23 -7.37 -39.28 12.14
CA LEU A 23 -6.11 -39.30 12.88
C LEU A 23 -6.11 -40.38 13.98
N ASP A 24 -7.23 -40.60 14.66
CA ASP A 24 -7.39 -41.66 15.67
C ASP A 24 -7.31 -43.07 15.05
N HIS A 25 -7.74 -43.22 13.78
CA HIS A 25 -7.60 -44.46 13.03
C HIS A 25 -6.20 -44.64 12.40
N GLY A 26 -5.23 -43.79 12.76
CA GLY A 26 -3.84 -43.91 12.30
C GLY A 26 -3.56 -43.32 10.93
N ALA A 27 -4.37 -42.35 10.47
CA ALA A 27 -4.03 -41.59 9.27
C ALA A 27 -2.68 -40.87 9.45
N LEU A 28 -1.89 -40.83 8.39
CA LEU A 28 -0.60 -40.16 8.39
C LEU A 28 -0.81 -38.63 8.47
N ILE A 29 -0.27 -38.03 9.53
CA ILE A 29 -0.31 -36.56 9.74
C ILE A 29 0.53 -35.87 8.65
N GLU A 30 1.69 -36.45 8.34
CA GLU A 30 2.65 -35.96 7.35
C GLU A 30 2.47 -36.67 6.01
N GLU A 31 1.25 -36.63 5.45
CA GLU A 31 1.01 -37.16 4.11
C GLU A 31 1.76 -36.33 3.06
N ALA A 32 2.40 -37.01 2.11
CA ALA A 32 3.16 -36.36 1.05
C ALA A 32 2.26 -35.92 -0.12
N ASP A 33 2.62 -34.80 -0.75
CA ASP A 33 1.96 -34.33 -1.98
C ASP A 33 2.35 -35.17 -3.20
N MET A 34 1.72 -34.90 -4.34
CA MET A 34 2.08 -35.47 -5.65
C MET A 34 3.53 -35.18 -6.06
N HIS A 35 4.15 -34.18 -5.44
CA HIS A 35 5.55 -33.82 -5.62
C HIS A 35 6.51 -34.49 -4.61
N GLY A 36 5.99 -35.25 -3.65
CA GLY A 36 6.77 -35.89 -2.59
C GLY A 36 7.05 -34.99 -1.38
N ASP A 37 6.53 -33.76 -1.37
CA ASP A 37 6.67 -32.84 -0.23
C ASP A 37 5.83 -33.33 0.96
N PRO A 38 6.41 -33.52 2.17
CA PRO A 38 5.64 -33.85 3.37
C PRO A 38 4.76 -32.68 3.84
N GLY A 39 3.83 -32.94 4.76
CA GLY A 39 2.99 -31.90 5.37
C GLY A 39 1.85 -31.38 4.49
N LEU A 40 1.39 -32.16 3.51
CA LEU A 40 0.24 -31.80 2.66
C LEU A 40 -1.02 -31.47 3.47
N PRO A 41 -1.43 -32.24 4.49
CA PRO A 41 -2.66 -31.98 5.23
C PRO A 41 -2.70 -30.60 5.88
N MET A 42 -1.60 -30.21 6.52
CA MET A 42 -1.47 -28.91 7.18
C MET A 42 -1.51 -27.77 6.15
N ARG A 43 -0.84 -27.94 5.00
CA ARG A 43 -0.89 -26.95 3.91
C ARG A 43 -2.30 -26.77 3.36
N ILE A 44 -3.07 -27.84 3.16
CA ILE A 44 -4.46 -27.74 2.67
C ILE A 44 -5.32 -27.01 3.70
N ALA A 45 -5.21 -27.34 4.99
CA ALA A 45 -5.94 -26.65 6.06
C ALA A 45 -5.60 -25.14 6.09
N CYS A 46 -4.31 -24.80 5.94
CA CYS A 46 -3.83 -23.42 5.85
C CYS A 46 -4.35 -22.71 4.60
N PHE A 47 -4.43 -23.38 3.44
CA PHE A 47 -4.94 -22.80 2.20
C PHE A 47 -6.43 -22.48 2.29
N GLN A 48 -7.20 -23.38 2.89
CA GLN A 48 -8.65 -23.26 3.00
C GLN A 48 -9.11 -22.34 4.13
N GLY A 49 -8.25 -22.02 5.10
CA GLY A 49 -8.61 -21.14 6.20
C GLY A 49 -9.17 -21.88 7.42
N HIS A 50 -8.91 -23.17 7.56
CA HIS A 50 -9.48 -23.99 8.64
C HIS A 50 -8.64 -23.91 9.93
N ALA A 51 -8.81 -22.82 10.67
CA ALA A 51 -8.18 -22.53 11.96
C ALA A 51 -8.13 -23.73 12.92
N ASP A 52 -9.30 -24.33 13.13
CA ASP A 52 -9.49 -25.33 14.18
C ASP A 52 -8.76 -26.64 13.82
N ILE A 53 -8.76 -26.97 12.53
CA ILE A 53 -8.03 -28.12 11.99
C ILE A 53 -6.51 -27.88 12.12
N VAL A 54 -6.03 -26.68 11.82
CA VAL A 54 -4.61 -26.33 11.98
C VAL A 54 -4.18 -26.46 13.44
N ARG A 55 -4.98 -25.97 14.39
CA ARG A 55 -4.71 -26.11 15.83
C ARG A 55 -4.62 -27.59 16.24
N GLU A 56 -5.53 -28.42 15.76
CA GLU A 56 -5.53 -29.84 16.09
C GLU A 56 -4.32 -30.58 15.49
N LEU A 57 -3.94 -30.26 14.25
CA LEU A 57 -2.75 -30.82 13.62
C LEU A 57 -1.47 -30.43 14.39
N ILE A 58 -1.34 -29.18 14.83
CA ILE A 58 -0.21 -28.72 15.65
C ILE A 58 -0.17 -29.47 16.99
N LYS A 59 -1.31 -29.67 17.66
CA LYS A 59 -1.37 -30.46 18.91
C LYS A 59 -0.90 -31.90 18.73
N ARG A 60 -1.15 -32.49 17.56
CA ARG A 60 -0.70 -33.85 17.24
C ARG A 60 0.74 -33.92 16.75
N GLY A 61 1.46 -32.81 16.73
CA GLY A 61 2.88 -32.76 16.38
C GLY A 61 3.14 -32.68 14.88
N ALA A 62 2.22 -32.11 14.09
CA ALA A 62 2.47 -31.81 12.68
C ALA A 62 3.67 -30.85 12.53
N ASP A 63 4.47 -31.06 11.48
CA ASP A 63 5.64 -30.23 11.21
C ASP A 63 5.22 -28.86 10.64
N ILE A 64 5.46 -27.82 11.43
CA ILE A 64 5.12 -26.44 11.09
C ILE A 64 6.09 -25.87 10.04
N HIS A 65 7.27 -26.47 9.88
CA HIS A 65 8.30 -26.04 8.95
C HIS A 65 8.31 -26.87 7.66
N ALA A 66 7.30 -27.72 7.45
CA ALA A 66 7.21 -28.59 6.29
C ALA A 66 7.48 -27.84 4.98
N PRO A 67 8.42 -28.32 4.13
CA PRO A 67 8.76 -27.67 2.88
C PRO A 67 7.62 -27.75 1.86
N ASN A 68 7.65 -26.84 0.90
CA ASN A 68 6.81 -26.86 -0.29
C ASN A 68 7.71 -26.72 -1.53
N ALA A 69 7.17 -26.96 -2.71
CA ALA A 69 7.77 -26.65 -4.01
C ALA A 69 8.32 -25.21 -4.14
N GLN A 70 7.90 -24.29 -3.27
CA GLN A 70 8.40 -22.91 -3.20
C GLN A 70 9.54 -22.72 -2.17
N GLY A 71 10.00 -23.77 -1.50
CA GLY A 71 11.02 -23.74 -0.44
C GLY A 71 10.48 -24.02 0.97
N ALA A 72 11.29 -23.72 1.98
CA ALA A 72 10.96 -23.89 3.40
C ALA A 72 9.75 -23.03 3.83
N GLY A 73 9.07 -23.45 4.92
CA GLY A 73 7.94 -22.71 5.49
C GLY A 73 6.65 -22.83 4.69
N GLY A 74 6.38 -24.01 4.14
CA GLY A 74 5.20 -24.31 3.33
C GLY A 74 3.87 -23.88 3.95
N PRO A 75 3.59 -24.16 5.24
CA PRO A 75 2.31 -23.82 5.89
C PRO A 75 2.05 -22.31 5.93
N ILE A 76 3.02 -21.51 6.39
CA ILE A 76 2.89 -20.04 6.46
C ILE A 76 2.69 -19.45 5.07
N ARG A 77 3.52 -19.84 4.09
CA ARG A 77 3.41 -19.32 2.72
C ARG A 77 2.04 -19.63 2.12
N THR A 78 1.49 -20.81 2.43
CA THR A 78 0.15 -21.21 1.98
C THR A 78 -0.96 -20.40 2.66
N ALA A 79 -0.87 -20.19 3.98
CA ALA A 79 -1.82 -19.35 4.73
C ALA A 79 -1.80 -17.89 4.26
N ALA A 80 -0.60 -17.34 4.01
CA ALA A 80 -0.42 -15.98 3.50
C ALA A 80 -0.98 -15.83 2.08
N ARG A 81 -0.78 -16.82 1.21
CA ARG A 81 -1.40 -16.85 -0.13
C ARG A 81 -2.92 -16.90 -0.06
N GLY A 82 -3.46 -17.63 0.92
CA GLY A 82 -4.89 -17.67 1.24
C GLY A 82 -5.42 -16.38 1.90
N LYS A 83 -4.54 -15.43 2.27
CA LYS A 83 -4.85 -14.21 3.04
C LYS A 83 -5.48 -14.49 4.41
N HIS A 84 -5.21 -15.64 4.98
CA HIS A 84 -5.72 -16.05 6.29
C HIS A 84 -4.79 -15.56 7.38
N THR A 85 -4.81 -14.26 7.68
CA THR A 85 -3.91 -13.62 8.66
C THR A 85 -3.98 -14.27 10.03
N HIS A 86 -5.18 -14.68 10.47
CA HIS A 86 -5.34 -15.36 11.75
C HIS A 86 -4.56 -16.70 11.80
N ILE A 87 -4.42 -17.42 10.69
CA ILE A 87 -3.68 -18.70 10.65
C ILE A 87 -2.19 -18.40 10.75
N VAL A 88 -1.74 -17.37 10.04
CA VAL A 88 -0.36 -16.92 10.10
C VAL A 88 0.00 -16.52 11.53
N GLU A 89 -0.86 -15.77 12.21
CA GLU A 89 -0.69 -15.42 13.63
C GLU A 89 -0.60 -16.67 14.51
N LEU A 90 -1.50 -17.64 14.34
CA LEU A 90 -1.45 -18.91 15.09
C LEU A 90 -0.16 -19.68 14.86
N LEU A 91 0.32 -19.74 13.61
CA LEU A 91 1.58 -20.41 13.30
C LEU A 91 2.77 -19.68 13.95
N MET A 92 2.79 -18.35 13.90
CA MET A 92 3.82 -17.54 14.57
C MET A 92 3.82 -17.73 16.09
N GLU A 93 2.65 -17.81 16.72
CA GLU A 93 2.53 -18.10 18.16
C GLU A 93 3.16 -19.45 18.53
N HIS A 94 3.11 -20.43 17.61
CA HIS A 94 3.71 -21.74 17.77
C HIS A 94 5.19 -21.82 17.32
N GLY A 95 5.84 -20.68 17.05
CA GLY A 95 7.27 -20.62 16.75
C GLY A 95 7.62 -20.72 15.26
N ALA A 96 6.63 -20.59 14.37
CA ALA A 96 6.88 -20.63 12.94
C ALA A 96 7.56 -19.35 12.44
N GLU A 97 8.67 -19.52 11.70
CA GLU A 97 9.40 -18.40 11.10
C GLU A 97 8.68 -17.87 9.86
N VAL A 98 8.47 -16.55 9.80
CA VAL A 98 7.93 -15.88 8.61
C VAL A 98 9.07 -15.67 7.62
N PRO A 99 9.06 -16.31 6.45
CA PRO A 99 10.11 -16.10 5.47
C PRO A 99 9.96 -14.71 4.84
N GLU A 100 11.08 -14.04 4.57
CA GLU A 100 11.14 -12.63 4.15
C GLU A 100 10.39 -12.35 2.82
N ASP A 101 10.20 -13.37 1.98
CA ASP A 101 9.51 -13.29 0.70
C ASP A 101 7.98 -13.26 0.84
N VAL A 102 7.44 -13.61 2.01
CA VAL A 102 5.99 -13.68 2.24
C VAL A 102 5.45 -12.33 2.68
N GLN A 103 4.86 -11.62 1.72
CA GLN A 103 4.17 -10.35 1.98
C GLN A 103 2.86 -10.60 2.74
N LEU A 104 2.87 -10.41 4.06
CA LEU A 104 1.64 -10.45 4.86
C LEU A 104 0.75 -9.22 4.59
N PRO A 105 -0.56 -9.41 4.33
CA PRO A 105 -1.48 -8.31 4.13
C PRO A 105 -1.76 -7.61 5.48
N GLY A 106 -1.04 -6.52 5.76
CA GLY A 106 -1.27 -5.73 6.98
C GLY A 106 -0.19 -4.70 7.26
N ALA A 107 1.09 -5.05 7.03
CA ALA A 107 2.23 -4.21 7.42
C ALA A 107 2.27 -2.80 6.79
N LYS A 108 1.52 -2.55 5.69
CA LYS A 108 1.47 -1.25 4.99
C LYS A 108 0.06 -0.67 4.82
N ALA A 109 -0.98 -1.34 5.30
CA ALA A 109 -2.37 -0.90 5.08
C ALA A 109 -2.86 0.09 6.14
N ASP A 110 -2.35 -0.03 7.38
CA ASP A 110 -2.75 0.83 8.51
C ASP A 110 -2.20 2.26 8.39
N GLU A 111 -1.10 2.46 7.64
CA GLU A 111 -0.59 3.80 7.31
C GLU A 111 -1.53 4.60 6.40
N ARG A 112 -2.54 3.96 5.77
CA ARG A 112 -3.44 4.65 4.83
C ARG A 112 -4.67 5.27 5.48
N ARG A 113 -4.91 5.11 6.79
CA ARG A 113 -6.14 5.62 7.44
C ARG A 113 -5.92 6.27 8.80
N LYS A 114 -5.29 7.44 8.77
CA LYS A 114 -5.85 8.59 9.51
C LYS A 114 -6.04 9.80 8.59
N ARG A 115 -6.96 9.67 7.63
CA ARG A 115 -7.49 10.83 6.89
C ARG A 115 -8.15 11.85 7.85
N GLY A 116 -8.50 11.42 9.06
CA GLY A 116 -8.99 12.25 10.17
C GLY A 116 -7.92 13.07 10.92
N ASP A 117 -6.68 12.58 11.06
CA ASP A 117 -5.62 13.33 11.78
C ASP A 117 -5.14 14.57 11.02
N ARG A 118 -5.30 14.60 9.70
CA ARG A 118 -4.99 15.81 8.92
C ARG A 118 -5.85 17.02 9.29
N ARG A 119 -7.01 16.80 9.93
CA ARG A 119 -7.94 17.86 10.36
C ARG A 119 -7.62 18.45 11.74
N ARG A 120 -6.64 17.88 12.47
CA ARG A 120 -6.08 18.49 13.68
C ARG A 120 -4.69 19.07 13.39
N ARG A 121 -4.61 19.91 12.36
CA ARG A 121 -3.59 20.96 12.36
C ARG A 121 -4.20 22.07 13.20
N ASP A 122 -3.79 22.13 14.45
CA ASP A 122 -4.13 23.20 15.40
C ASP A 122 -3.49 24.52 14.96
N VAL A 123 -3.98 25.06 13.85
CA VAL A 123 -3.85 26.48 13.53
C VAL A 123 -5.26 26.96 13.28
N GLY A 124 -6.03 27.00 14.37
CA GLY A 124 -7.18 27.89 14.45
C GLY A 124 -6.71 29.34 14.28
N PRO A 125 -7.62 30.27 13.92
CA PRO A 125 -7.28 31.68 13.84
C PRO A 125 -6.66 32.14 15.18
N PRO A 126 -5.62 33.00 15.16
CA PRO A 126 -4.91 33.41 16.37
C PRO A 126 -5.89 33.92 17.44
N VAL A 127 -5.71 33.43 18.67
CA VAL A 127 -6.69 33.57 19.76
C VAL A 127 -6.75 35.02 20.27
N ASP A 128 -5.69 35.80 20.06
CA ASP A 128 -5.56 37.14 20.61
C ASP A 128 -5.34 38.24 19.53
N ILE A 129 -5.88 39.43 19.80
CA ILE A 129 -5.80 40.63 18.94
C ILE A 129 -4.33 41.04 18.71
N ARG A 130 -3.46 40.76 19.68
CA ARG A 130 -2.01 41.02 19.59
C ARG A 130 -1.31 40.15 18.55
N GLU A 131 -1.65 38.86 18.47
CA GLU A 131 -1.07 37.93 17.48
C GLU A 131 -1.52 38.25 16.06
N ARG A 132 -2.77 38.72 15.88
CA ARG A 132 -3.26 39.24 14.60
C ARG A 132 -2.46 40.45 14.11
N ARG A 133 -2.01 41.32 15.03
CA ARG A 133 -1.25 42.54 14.69
C ARG A 133 0.16 42.20 14.21
N LEU A 134 0.85 41.31 14.93
CA LEU A 134 2.17 40.78 14.55
C LEU A 134 2.17 40.05 13.19
N ALA A 135 1.11 39.28 12.89
CA ALA A 135 1.00 38.58 11.61
C ALA A 135 0.81 39.54 10.41
N ARG A 136 0.15 40.68 10.63
CA ARG A 136 -0.03 41.72 9.61
C ARG A 136 1.23 42.57 9.43
N GLU A 137 1.96 42.84 10.52
CA GLU A 137 3.23 43.57 10.49
C GLU A 137 4.36 42.78 9.79
N ARG A 138 4.36 41.45 9.86
CA ARG A 138 5.29 40.60 9.09
C ARG A 138 5.09 40.65 7.56
N ARG A 139 3.99 41.24 7.08
CA ARG A 139 3.73 41.49 5.65
C ARG A 139 4.12 42.90 5.20
N VAL A 140 4.66 43.73 6.08
CA VAL A 140 5.33 44.95 5.65
C VAL A 140 6.74 44.53 5.25
N THR A 141 6.94 44.32 3.95
CA THR A 141 8.29 44.17 3.38
C THR A 141 9.10 45.38 3.84
N PHE A 142 10.22 45.15 4.52
CA PHE A 142 11.20 46.19 4.78
C PHE A 142 11.65 46.76 3.44
N VAL A 143 11.11 47.92 3.05
CA VAL A 143 11.65 48.71 1.97
C VAL A 143 12.86 49.41 2.56
N ARG A 144 14.05 48.88 2.26
CA ARG A 144 15.30 49.56 2.55
C ARG A 144 15.52 50.53 1.40
N GLU A 145 15.45 51.82 1.68
CA GLU A 145 15.91 52.83 0.74
C GLU A 145 17.41 52.58 0.51
N VAL A 146 17.78 52.28 -0.73
CA VAL A 146 19.16 52.20 -1.17
C VAL A 146 19.41 53.45 -1.99
N GLU A 147 20.18 54.37 -1.45
CA GLU A 147 20.70 55.50 -2.23
C GLU A 147 21.70 54.94 -3.24
N LEU A 148 21.27 54.85 -4.50
CA LEU A 148 22.11 54.47 -5.64
C LEU A 148 22.84 55.72 -6.14
N SER A 149 24.13 55.61 -6.48
CA SER A 149 24.84 56.71 -7.15
C SER A 149 24.31 56.93 -8.57
N ASP A 150 24.54 58.10 -9.16
CA ASP A 150 24.06 58.43 -10.53
C ASP A 150 24.46 57.37 -11.58
N MET A 151 25.68 56.82 -11.46
CA MET A 151 26.17 55.72 -12.30
C MET A 151 25.42 54.39 -12.10
N GLN A 152 24.92 54.14 -10.89
CA GLN A 152 24.14 52.93 -10.58
C GLN A 152 22.69 53.08 -11.07
N TRP A 153 22.14 54.30 -11.02
CA TRP A 153 20.84 54.63 -11.60
C TRP A 153 20.80 54.42 -13.11
N GLU A 154 21.81 54.87 -13.84
CA GLU A 154 21.88 54.70 -15.30
C GLU A 154 21.93 53.22 -15.71
N ARG A 155 22.66 52.38 -14.97
CA ARG A 155 22.76 50.94 -15.24
C ARG A 155 21.46 50.19 -14.97
N TYR A 156 20.73 50.57 -13.92
CA TYR A 156 19.45 49.96 -13.57
C TYR A 156 18.41 50.17 -14.69
N PHE A 157 18.29 51.41 -15.19
CA PHE A 157 17.34 51.73 -16.26
C PHE A 157 17.76 51.20 -17.63
N ALA A 158 19.06 51.07 -17.91
CA ALA A 158 19.55 50.50 -19.16
C ALA A 158 19.22 48.99 -19.32
N GLN A 159 19.11 48.25 -18.20
CA GLN A 159 18.78 46.81 -18.22
C GLN A 159 17.29 46.52 -18.42
N THR A 160 16.40 47.44 -18.03
CA THR A 160 14.95 47.21 -18.04
C THR A 160 14.25 47.72 -19.29
N GLN A 161 14.96 48.23 -20.29
CA GLN A 161 14.33 48.55 -21.57
C GLN A 161 13.91 47.22 -22.23
N PRO A 162 12.60 46.94 -22.41
CA PRO A 162 12.19 45.77 -23.17
C PRO A 162 12.72 45.97 -24.59
N THR A 163 13.58 45.07 -25.06
CA THR A 163 14.00 45.02 -26.46
C THR A 163 12.74 45.07 -27.32
N ALA A 164 12.50 46.20 -27.99
CA ALA A 164 11.37 46.35 -28.90
C ALA A 164 11.47 45.23 -29.94
N ARG A 165 10.59 44.23 -29.86
CA ARG A 165 10.47 43.20 -30.89
C ARG A 165 10.11 43.91 -32.18
N GLN A 166 11.08 44.08 -33.07
CA GLN A 166 10.81 44.49 -34.44
C GLN A 166 9.95 43.39 -35.06
N THR A 167 8.66 43.66 -35.23
CA THR A 167 7.79 42.80 -36.03
C THR A 167 8.13 43.05 -37.50
N PRO A 168 8.65 42.06 -38.25
CA PRO A 168 8.85 42.23 -39.67
C PRO A 168 7.49 42.38 -40.35
N LEU A 169 7.33 43.44 -41.14
CA LEU A 169 6.19 43.65 -42.02
C LEU A 169 6.18 42.52 -43.06
N HIS A 170 5.33 41.51 -42.85
CA HIS A 170 4.92 40.61 -43.92
C HIS A 170 3.42 40.32 -43.80
N GLU A 171 2.72 40.71 -44.86
CA GLU A 171 1.34 40.44 -45.22
C GLU A 171 0.80 39.11 -44.70
N VAL A 172 -0.31 39.16 -43.96
CA VAL A 172 -1.33 38.11 -44.01
C VAL A 172 -2.67 38.81 -44.07
N ALA A 173 -3.30 38.66 -45.24
CA ALA A 173 -4.63 39.13 -45.55
C ALA A 173 -5.69 38.60 -44.57
N ASP A 174 -6.69 39.44 -44.34
CA ASP A 174 -8.11 39.08 -44.25
C ASP A 174 -8.49 37.73 -43.62
N SER A 175 -8.52 37.70 -42.30
CA SER A 175 -9.37 36.74 -41.56
C SER A 175 -10.34 37.39 -40.57
N ALA A 176 -10.14 38.65 -40.19
CA ALA A 176 -11.05 39.38 -39.30
C ALA A 176 -12.18 40.12 -40.05
N SER A 177 -12.02 40.37 -41.35
CA SER A 177 -12.99 41.08 -42.20
C SER A 177 -14.19 40.23 -42.63
N LEU A 178 -14.16 38.90 -42.42
CA LEU A 178 -15.19 37.95 -42.90
C LEU A 178 -16.23 37.52 -41.85
N VAL A 179 -16.20 38.08 -40.64
CA VAL A 179 -17.09 37.63 -39.53
C VAL A 179 -18.30 38.56 -39.32
N PHE A 180 -18.37 39.73 -39.93
CA PHE A 180 -19.42 40.74 -39.65
C PHE A 180 -20.33 41.12 -40.82
N GLU A 181 -20.49 40.29 -41.85
CA GLU A 181 -21.40 40.58 -42.97
C GLU A 181 -22.57 39.60 -43.16
N ARG A 182 -23.04 38.92 -42.08
CA ARG A 182 -24.18 37.98 -42.20
C ARG A 182 -25.32 38.14 -41.18
N VAL A 183 -25.55 39.34 -40.63
CA VAL A 183 -26.71 39.59 -39.74
C VAL A 183 -27.38 40.95 -40.02
N ARG A 184 -27.56 41.33 -41.28
CA ARG A 184 -28.54 42.36 -41.67
C ARG A 184 -29.17 42.03 -43.04
N ASP A 185 -30.15 41.15 -43.00
CA ASP A 185 -31.35 41.20 -43.83
C ASP A 185 -32.56 41.28 -42.87
#